data_AF-A0A8H6GWS9-F1
#
_entry.id   AF-A0A8H6GWS9-F1
#
_cell.length_a   1.000
_cell.length_b   1.000
_cell.length_c   1.000
_cell.angle_alpha   90.00
_cell.angle_beta   90.00
_cell.angle_gamma   90.00
#
_symmetry.space_group_name_H-M   'P 1'
#
loop_
_entity.id
_entity.type
_entity.pdbx_description
1 polymer ?
#
loop_
_entity_poly.entity_id
_entity_poly.type
_entity_poly.pdbx_seq_one_letter_code
_entity_poly.pdbx_strand_id
1 'polypeptide(L)'
;MKCSAIFPLGLILGAARAINMTDYAPTCGIDREFKRWYRELLGAFEDPTTTDSITSFFAPGGALILGGSNFTGGEAILAARGAILPADRSIQWNHFPNITVVASETPINKSFEVTGVLQITLSANASCSTT
;
A
#
# COMPACT_ATOMS: atom_id res chain seq x y z
N MET A 1 -13.12 -30.75 -43.91
CA MET A 1 -12.90 -29.31 -43.61
C MET A 1 -12.84 -29.18 -42.10
N LYS A 2 -11.70 -28.81 -41.53
CA LYS A 2 -11.47 -28.72 -40.07
C LYS A 2 -11.46 -27.23 -39.71
N CYS A 3 -12.53 -26.75 -39.08
CA CYS A 3 -12.56 -25.40 -38.51
C CYS A 3 -11.89 -25.45 -37.14
N SER A 4 -10.69 -24.88 -37.05
CA SER A 4 -9.98 -24.67 -35.79
C SER A 4 -10.70 -23.60 -34.97
N ALA A 5 -11.18 -23.96 -33.78
CA ALA A 5 -11.69 -23.01 -32.81
C ALA A 5 -10.51 -22.25 -32.19
N ILE A 6 -10.44 -20.94 -32.41
CA ILE A 6 -9.51 -20.05 -31.71
C ILE A 6 -10.12 -19.79 -30.34
N PHE A 7 -9.59 -20.44 -29.31
CA PHE A 7 -9.86 -20.05 -27.92
C PHE A 7 -9.13 -18.73 -27.66
N PRO A 8 -9.82 -17.64 -27.29
CA PRO A 8 -9.11 -16.47 -26.80
C PRO A 8 -8.53 -16.87 -25.44
N LEU A 9 -7.21 -16.92 -25.36
CA LEU A 9 -6.50 -16.98 -24.10
C LEU A 9 -6.83 -15.67 -23.38
N GLY A 10 -7.87 -15.68 -22.55
CA GLY A 10 -8.18 -14.58 -21.66
C GLY A 10 -6.96 -14.37 -20.78
N LEU A 11 -6.29 -13.23 -20.95
CA LEU A 11 -5.34 -12.71 -19.98
C LEU A 11 -6.13 -12.51 -18.69
N ILE A 12 -6.11 -13.51 -17.82
CA ILE A 12 -6.41 -13.32 -16.41
C ILE A 12 -5.25 -12.45 -15.91
N LEU A 13 -5.38 -11.12 -16.08
CA LEU A 13 -4.64 -10.18 -15.26
C LEU A 13 -5.10 -10.50 -13.83
N GLY A 14 -4.34 -11.37 -13.16
CA GLY A 14 -4.46 -11.51 -11.72
C GLY A 14 -4.32 -10.10 -11.18
N ALA A 15 -5.36 -9.57 -10.56
CA ALA A 15 -5.27 -8.33 -9.83
C ALA A 15 -4.13 -8.52 -8.83
N ALA A 16 -2.97 -7.92 -9.12
CA ALA A 16 -1.85 -7.92 -8.20
C ALA A 16 -2.40 -7.45 -6.86
N ARG A 17 -2.37 -8.33 -5.87
CA ARG A 17 -2.88 -7.98 -4.55
C ARG A 17 -1.87 -7.02 -3.95
N ALA A 18 -2.20 -5.73 -3.98
CA ALA A 18 -1.51 -4.64 -3.30
C ALA A 18 -1.06 -5.00 -1.87
N ILE A 19 -1.80 -5.91 -1.21
CA ILE A 19 -1.47 -6.41 0.11
C ILE A 19 -1.77 -7.90 0.28
N ASN A 20 -0.82 -8.64 0.86
CA ASN A 20 -0.96 -10.01 1.31
C ASN A 20 -0.78 -10.09 2.84
N MET A 21 -1.86 -10.36 3.56
CA MET A 21 -1.90 -10.42 5.03
C MET A 21 -1.75 -11.83 5.61
N THR A 22 -1.26 -12.79 4.80
CA THR A 22 -1.15 -14.21 5.20
C THR A 22 -0.25 -14.38 6.42
N ASP A 23 0.90 -13.72 6.42
CA ASP A 23 1.91 -13.82 7.47
C ASP A 23 1.77 -12.74 8.55
N TYR A 24 0.68 -11.95 8.53
CA TYR A 24 0.46 -10.89 9.49
C TYR A 24 0.31 -11.43 10.91
N ALA A 25 1.23 -11.05 11.79
CA ALA A 25 1.36 -11.52 13.16
C ALA A 25 1.43 -10.33 14.14
N PRO A 26 0.29 -9.88 14.70
CA PRO A 26 0.29 -8.83 15.72
C PRO A 26 0.77 -9.37 17.06
N THR A 27 1.55 -8.58 17.80
CA THR A 27 1.90 -8.91 19.20
C THR A 27 0.80 -8.50 20.17
N CYS A 28 1.01 -8.78 21.46
CA CYS A 28 0.15 -8.28 22.52
C CYS A 28 0.03 -6.74 22.47
N GLY A 29 -1.16 -6.23 22.82
CA GLY A 29 -1.44 -4.79 22.87
C GLY A 29 -1.89 -4.16 21.56
N ILE A 30 -1.85 -4.90 20.43
CA ILE A 30 -2.41 -4.43 19.16
C ILE A 30 -3.94 -4.48 19.19
N ASP A 31 -4.56 -3.39 18.75
CA ASP A 31 -6.01 -3.28 18.69
C ASP A 31 -6.58 -4.25 17.64
N ARG A 32 -7.70 -4.90 17.97
CA ARG A 32 -8.31 -5.94 17.10
C ARG A 32 -8.59 -5.44 15.68
N GLU A 33 -9.00 -4.18 15.56
CA GLU A 33 -9.35 -3.57 14.26
C GLU A 33 -8.13 -3.11 13.47
N PHE A 34 -6.93 -3.06 14.06
CA PHE A 34 -5.73 -2.57 13.40
C PHE A 34 -5.41 -3.37 12.12
N LYS A 35 -5.56 -4.70 12.16
CA LYS A 35 -5.34 -5.56 10.98
C LYS A 35 -6.21 -5.15 9.79
N ARG A 36 -7.47 -4.82 10.06
CA ARG A 36 -8.44 -4.42 9.03
C ARG A 36 -8.10 -3.02 8.51
N TRP A 37 -7.92 -2.07 9.44
CA TRP A 37 -7.56 -0.69 9.13
C TRP A 37 -6.29 -0.62 8.28
N TYR A 38 -5.23 -1.34 8.67
CA TYR A 38 -3.96 -1.33 7.95
C TYR A 38 -4.07 -1.92 6.54
N ARG A 39 -4.87 -2.98 6.36
CA ARG A 39 -5.14 -3.54 5.05
C ARG A 39 -5.89 -2.57 4.14
N GLU A 40 -6.88 -1.87 4.68
CA GLU A 40 -7.68 -0.89 3.94
C GLU A 40 -6.85 0.35 3.58
N LEU A 41 -5.99 0.82 4.51
CA LEU A 41 -5.04 1.90 4.28
C LEU A 41 -4.11 1.58 3.09
N LEU A 42 -3.42 0.45 3.13
CA LEU A 42 -2.50 0.06 2.06
C LEU A 42 -3.24 -0.20 0.74
N GLY A 43 -4.44 -0.78 0.80
CA GLY A 43 -5.29 -0.96 -0.38
C GLY A 43 -5.63 0.36 -1.06
N ALA A 44 -5.97 1.40 -0.29
CA ALA A 44 -6.23 2.74 -0.81
C ALA A 44 -4.95 3.42 -1.32
N PHE A 45 -3.81 3.24 -0.63
CA PHE A 45 -2.52 3.75 -1.07
C PHE A 45 -2.11 3.18 -2.43
N GLU A 46 -2.35 1.89 -2.69
CA GLU A 46 -1.91 1.21 -3.92
C GLU A 46 -2.92 1.27 -5.07
N ASP A 47 -4.15 1.72 -4.83
CA ASP A 47 -5.15 1.87 -5.88
C ASP A 47 -4.84 3.10 -6.77
N PRO A 48 -4.47 2.92 -8.05
CA PRO A 48 -4.11 4.02 -8.94
C PRO A 48 -5.29 4.91 -9.32
N THR A 49 -6.51 4.52 -8.97
CA THR A 49 -7.73 5.31 -9.20
C THR A 49 -8.20 6.08 -7.96
N THR A 50 -7.51 5.92 -6.83
CA THR A 50 -7.88 6.61 -5.59
C THR A 50 -7.64 8.11 -5.73
N THR A 51 -8.70 8.89 -5.52
CA THR A 51 -8.66 10.36 -5.52
C THR A 51 -8.63 10.92 -4.11
N ASP A 52 -9.58 10.56 -3.24
CA ASP A 52 -9.73 11.21 -1.93
C ASP A 52 -9.79 10.22 -0.75
N SER A 53 -10.12 8.95 -1.02
CA SER A 53 -10.37 7.93 0.01
C SER A 53 -9.17 7.69 0.94
N ILE A 54 -7.95 7.84 0.42
CA ILE A 54 -6.71 7.75 1.19
C ILE A 54 -6.60 8.81 2.29
N THR A 55 -7.15 10.00 2.09
CA THR A 55 -7.06 11.09 3.06
C THR A 55 -7.94 10.85 4.29
N SER A 56 -8.98 10.01 4.16
CA SER A 56 -9.87 9.64 5.26
C SER A 56 -9.21 8.80 6.36
N PHE A 57 -8.05 8.22 6.08
CA PHE A 57 -7.27 7.48 7.07
C PHE A 57 -6.46 8.41 8.00
N PHE A 58 -6.41 9.71 7.69
CA PHE A 58 -5.67 10.70 8.46
C PHE A 58 -6.65 11.55 9.29
N ALA A 59 -6.32 11.77 10.56
CA ALA A 59 -7.04 12.74 11.38
C ALA A 59 -6.91 14.16 10.77
N PRO A 60 -7.79 15.11 11.12
CA PRO A 60 -7.60 16.51 10.74
C PRO A 60 -6.22 17.02 11.17
N GLY A 61 -5.45 17.57 10.22
CA GLY A 61 -4.06 17.99 10.45
C GLY A 61 -3.05 16.84 10.52
N GLY A 62 -3.47 15.62 10.23
CA GLY A 62 -2.61 14.44 10.12
C GLY A 62 -1.62 14.56 8.97
N ALA A 63 -0.56 13.76 9.06
CA ALA A 63 0.59 13.84 8.19
C ALA A 63 1.05 12.47 7.70
N LEU A 64 1.53 12.44 6.46
CA LEU A 64 2.31 11.36 5.89
C LEU A 64 3.79 11.73 5.94
N ILE A 65 4.63 10.85 6.48
CA ILE A 65 6.09 11.04 6.49
C ILE A 65 6.71 10.01 5.55
N LEU A 66 7.40 10.48 4.50
CA LEU A 66 8.07 9.63 3.52
C LEU A 66 9.49 10.15 3.27
N GLY A 67 10.50 9.27 3.37
CA GLY A 67 11.89 9.64 3.13
C GLY A 67 12.41 10.79 4.01
N GLY A 68 11.85 10.97 5.21
CA GLY A 68 12.15 12.10 6.11
C GLY A 68 11.42 13.40 5.78
N SER A 69 10.65 13.46 4.69
CA SER A 69 9.81 14.61 4.34
C SER A 69 8.42 14.49 4.95
N ASN A 70 7.84 15.61 5.35
CA ASN A 70 6.54 15.68 6.02
C ASN A 70 5.47 16.28 5.09
N PHE A 71 4.36 15.58 4.89
CA PHE A 71 3.24 15.99 4.04
C PHE A 71 1.96 16.07 4.87
N THR A 72 1.55 17.28 5.23
CA THR A 72 0.39 17.53 6.10
C THR A 72 -0.82 17.96 5.30
N GLY A 73 -1.98 17.38 5.60
CA GLY A 73 -3.25 17.69 4.94
C GLY A 73 -3.47 16.91 3.64
N GLY A 74 -4.74 16.79 3.25
CA GLY A 74 -5.18 15.88 2.19
C GLY A 74 -4.48 16.11 0.84
N GLU A 75 -4.39 17.36 0.38
CA GLU A 75 -3.76 17.67 -0.91
C GLU A 75 -2.27 17.29 -0.95
N ALA A 76 -1.52 17.60 0.11
CA ALA A 76 -0.09 17.27 0.19
C ALA A 76 0.14 15.75 0.26
N ILE A 77 -0.71 15.03 1.00
CA ILE A 77 -0.68 13.57 1.10
C ILE A 77 -0.97 12.93 -0.26
N LEU A 78 -1.97 13.43 -0.99
CA LEU A 78 -2.33 12.95 -2.32
C LEU A 78 -1.23 13.19 -3.35
N ALA A 79 -0.64 14.39 -3.34
CA ALA A 79 0.48 14.72 -4.21
C ALA A 79 1.69 13.81 -3.93
N ALA A 80 2.02 13.61 -2.65
CA ALA A 80 3.11 12.73 -2.24
C ALA A 80 2.87 11.28 -2.69
N ARG A 81 1.64 10.76 -2.49
CA ARG A 81 1.25 9.42 -2.95
C ARG A 81 1.36 9.29 -4.47
N GLY A 82 0.86 10.26 -5.24
CA GLY A 82 0.94 10.24 -6.70
C GLY A 82 2.38 10.26 -7.23
N ALA A 83 3.30 10.90 -6.52
CA ALA A 83 4.72 10.93 -6.89
C ALA A 83 5.42 9.56 -6.70
N ILE A 84 5.02 8.77 -5.70
CA ILE A 84 5.61 7.44 -5.42
C ILE A 84 4.89 6.29 -6.14
N LEU A 85 3.59 6.43 -6.40
CA LEU A 85 2.72 5.41 -6.99
C LEU A 85 1.90 6.03 -8.14
N PRO A 86 2.50 6.23 -9.31
CA PRO A 86 1.85 6.91 -10.42
C PRO A 86 0.60 6.17 -10.92
N ALA A 87 -0.40 6.93 -11.39
CA ALA A 87 -1.67 6.38 -11.87
C ALA A 87 -1.52 5.45 -13.10
N ASP A 88 -0.44 5.61 -13.86
CA ASP A 88 -0.11 4.76 -15.02
C ASP A 88 0.44 3.38 -14.64
N ARG A 89 0.61 3.10 -13.33
CA ARG A 89 1.15 1.85 -12.78
C ARG A 89 2.58 1.54 -13.24
N SER A 90 3.36 2.55 -13.64
CA SER A 90 4.78 2.42 -13.96
C SER A 90 5.61 1.93 -12.76
N ILE A 91 5.14 2.21 -11.54
CA ILE A 91 5.62 1.68 -10.27
C ILE A 91 4.41 1.06 -9.55
N GLN A 92 4.58 -0.16 -9.05
CA GLN A 92 3.57 -0.85 -8.24
C GLN A 92 4.23 -1.42 -7.00
N TRP A 93 3.59 -1.27 -5.84
CA TRP A 93 4.06 -1.89 -4.61
C TRP A 93 3.11 -2.99 -4.17
N ASN A 94 3.68 -4.08 -3.69
CA ASN A 94 2.94 -5.13 -3.01
C ASN A 94 3.51 -5.29 -1.59
N HIS A 95 2.61 -5.27 -0.62
CA HIS A 95 2.96 -5.34 0.79
C HIS A 95 2.74 -6.76 1.33
N PHE A 96 3.73 -7.29 2.04
CA PHE A 96 3.65 -8.54 2.77
C PHE A 96 3.99 -8.29 4.24
N PRO A 97 3.02 -7.75 5.02
CA PRO A 97 3.25 -7.45 6.43
C PRO A 97 3.44 -8.74 7.25
N ASN A 98 4.35 -8.66 8.22
CA ASN A 98 4.67 -9.73 9.15
C ASN A 98 4.38 -9.27 10.58
N ILE A 99 5.39 -8.89 11.37
CA ILE A 99 5.23 -8.59 12.79
C ILE A 99 4.75 -7.16 12.96
N THR A 100 3.69 -6.96 13.76
CA THR A 100 3.26 -5.63 14.23
C THR A 100 3.41 -5.53 15.74
N VAL A 101 4.08 -4.48 16.22
CA VAL A 101 4.28 -4.19 17.65
C VAL A 101 3.74 -2.82 18.02
N VAL A 102 3.42 -2.64 19.30
CA VAL A 102 3.23 -1.31 19.89
C VAL A 102 4.63 -0.72 20.12
N ALA A 103 4.97 0.33 19.38
CA ALA A 103 6.28 0.98 19.51
C ALA A 103 6.30 1.95 20.70
N SER A 104 5.19 2.66 20.93
CA SER A 104 5.00 3.48 22.14
C SER A 104 3.50 3.72 22.39
N GLU A 105 3.13 3.88 23.66
CA GLU A 105 1.75 4.17 24.06
C GLU A 105 1.75 5.13 25.25
N THR A 106 0.94 6.19 25.15
CA THR A 106 0.63 7.16 26.19
C THR A 106 -0.88 7.29 26.30
N PRO A 107 -1.44 7.99 27.30
CA PRO A 107 -2.90 8.12 27.44
C PRO A 107 -3.62 8.75 26.23
N ILE A 108 -2.89 9.46 25.35
CA ILE A 108 -3.47 10.16 24.19
C ILE A 108 -2.86 9.75 22.85
N ASN A 109 -1.77 8.97 22.84
CA ASN A 109 -1.07 8.60 21.61
C ASN A 109 -0.68 7.12 21.66
N LYS A 110 -0.83 6.43 20.53
CA LYS A 110 -0.34 5.07 20.34
C LYS A 110 0.34 4.97 18.99
N SER A 111 1.55 4.43 18.97
CA SER A 111 2.30 4.21 17.74
C SER A 111 2.54 2.72 17.53
N PHE A 112 2.47 2.32 16.28
CA PHE A 112 2.63 0.95 15.83
C PHE A 112 3.81 0.88 14.88
N GLU A 113 4.63 -0.16 15.03
CA GLU A 113 5.66 -0.50 14.05
C GLU A 113 5.25 -1.78 13.35
N VAL A 114 5.27 -1.75 12.02
CA VAL A 114 4.95 -2.90 11.17
C VAL A 114 6.20 -3.26 10.39
N THR A 115 6.64 -4.51 10.54
CA THR A 115 7.71 -5.10 9.73
C THR A 115 7.09 -5.93 8.61
N GLY A 116 7.77 -6.04 7.47
CA GLY A 116 7.30 -6.83 6.35
C GLY A 116 8.21 -6.71 5.13
N VAL A 117 7.77 -7.30 4.03
CA VAL A 117 8.42 -7.14 2.72
C VAL A 117 7.61 -6.15 1.89
N LEU A 118 8.32 -5.17 1.31
CA LEU A 118 7.81 -4.33 0.24
C LEU A 118 8.38 -4.85 -1.08
N GLN A 119 7.54 -5.39 -1.94
CA GLN A 119 7.93 -5.79 -3.28
C GLN A 119 7.60 -4.66 -4.26
N ILE A 120 8.61 -4.15 -4.94
CA ILE A 120 8.46 -3.13 -5.96
C ILE A 120 8.49 -3.81 -7.33
N THR A 121 7.45 -3.56 -8.14
CA THR A 121 7.41 -3.95 -9.55
C THR A 121 7.48 -2.70 -10.40
N LEU A 122 8.41 -2.69 -11.36
CA LEU A 122 8.58 -1.60 -12.31
C LEU A 122 8.12 -2.06 -13.71
N SER A 123 7.79 -1.10 -14.57
CA SER A 123 7.61 -1.39 -16.00
C SER A 123 8.82 -2.12 -16.59
N ALA A 124 8.61 -2.96 -17.62
CA ALA A 124 9.63 -3.89 -18.15
C ALA A 124 10.95 -3.23 -18.62
N ASN A 125 10.97 -1.91 -18.80
CA ASN A 125 12.13 -1.15 -19.27
C ASN A 125 12.80 -0.32 -18.16
N ALA A 126 12.32 -0.39 -16.92
CA ALA A 126 12.87 0.34 -15.79
C ALA A 126 13.83 -0.54 -14.97
N SER A 127 14.93 0.05 -14.50
CA SER A 127 15.92 -0.65 -13.66
C SER A 127 15.80 -0.21 -12.20
N CYS A 128 15.98 -1.13 -11.26
CA CYS A 128 16.08 -0.84 -9.82
C CYS A 128 17.48 -0.31 -9.41
N SER A 129 18.31 0.16 -10.34
CA SER A 129 19.66 0.63 -10.05
C SER A 129 19.60 1.97 -9.30
N THR A 130 19.99 1.96 -8.04
CA THR A 130 20.38 3.16 -7.30
C THR A 130 21.80 3.54 -7.74
N THR A 131 21.95 4.60 -8.54
CA THR A 131 23.23 5.32 -8.65
C THR A 131 23.53 6.06 -7.36
#